data_AF-A0A2N9M2P3-F1
#
_entry.id   AF-A0A2N9M2P3-F1
#
_cell.length_a   1.000
_cell.length_b   1.000
_cell.length_c   1.000
_cell.angle_alpha   90.00
_cell.angle_beta   90.00
_cell.angle_gamma   90.00
#
_symmetry.space_group_name_H-M   'P 1'
#
loop_
_entity.id
_entity.type
_entity.pdbx_description
1 polymer ?
#
loop_
_entity_poly.entity_id
_entity_poly.type
_entity_poly.pdbx_seq_one_letter_code
_entity_poly.pdbx_strand_id
1 'polypeptide(L)' 'MGEYQLAVDRESAAVRLRPRWIEAHQSLAQAYDALGRKHEAETESALAAALPPSSPSDAPPYLSVLYQGSLLTGKLPR' A
#
# COMPACT_ATOMS: atom_id res chain seq x y z
N MET A 1 -1.55 -14.38 12.18
CA MET A 1 -0.54 -13.47 12.78
C MET A 1 0.74 -13.38 11.97
N GLY A 2 1.27 -14.48 11.39
CA GLY A 2 2.47 -14.43 10.54
C GLY A 2 2.31 -13.66 9.22
N GLU A 3 1.16 -13.78 8.57
CA GLU A 3 0.88 -13.10 7.29
C GLU A 3 1.02 -11.57 7.37
N TYR A 4 0.57 -10.96 8.47
CA TYR A 4 0.66 -9.51 8.66
C TYR A 4 2.07 -9.03 8.97
N GLN A 5 2.89 -9.84 9.64
CA GLN A 5 4.31 -9.50 9.82
C GLN A 5 5.07 -9.57 8.50
N LEU A 6 4.74 -10.55 7.64
CA LEU A 6 5.33 -10.67 6.32
C LEU A 6 4.94 -9.49 5.41
N ALA A 7 3.68 -9.04 5.50
CA ALA A 7 3.19 -7.84 4.84
C ALA A 7 3.96 -6.61 5.32
N VAL A 8 4.11 -6.42 6.63
CA VAL A 8 4.90 -5.31 7.18
C VAL A 8 6.35 -5.32 6.66
N ASP A 9 7.01 -6.48 6.61
CA ASP A 9 8.39 -6.59 6.11
C ASP A 9 8.50 -6.21 4.62
N ARG A 10 7.61 -6.76 3.78
CA ARG A 10 7.57 -6.48 2.34
C ARG A 10 7.25 -5.02 2.05
N GLU A 11 6.25 -4.48 2.74
CA GLU A 11 5.85 -3.10 2.55
C GLU A 11 6.88 -2.12 3.14
N SER A 12 7.58 -2.48 4.22
CA SER A 12 8.69 -1.68 4.72
C SER A 12 9.84 -1.62 3.71
N ALA A 13 10.18 -2.74 3.06
CA ALA A 13 11.15 -2.74 1.96
C ALA A 13 10.69 -1.87 0.77
N ALA A 14 9.39 -1.91 0.45
CA ALA A 14 8.77 -1.05 -0.55
C ALA A 14 8.87 0.43 -0.20
N VAL A 15 8.59 0.82 1.05
CA VAL A 15 8.72 2.19 1.55
C VAL A 15 10.19 2.65 1.57
N ARG A 16 11.14 1.76 1.86
CA ARG A 16 12.59 2.08 1.77
C ARG A 16 13.04 2.38 0.36
N LEU A 17 12.49 1.69 -0.63
CA LEU A 17 12.74 1.98 -2.04
C LEU A 17 11.96 3.22 -2.51
N ARG A 18 10.75 3.42 -1.96
CA ARG A 18 9.80 4.45 -2.37
C ARG A 18 9.10 5.06 -1.16
N PRO A 19 9.70 6.08 -0.54
CA PRO A 19 9.15 6.69 0.68
C PRO A 19 7.89 7.54 0.43
N ARG A 20 7.39 7.57 -0.82
CA ARG A 20 6.18 8.30 -1.23
C ARG A 20 5.11 7.39 -1.81
N TRP A 21 5.18 6.09 -1.53
CA TRP A 21 4.26 5.12 -2.10
C TRP A 21 3.02 4.95 -1.22
N ILE A 22 1.94 5.62 -1.63
CA ILE A 22 0.67 5.70 -0.88
C ILE A 22 0.11 4.31 -0.56
N GLU A 23 0.08 3.39 -1.53
CA GLU A 23 -0.45 2.03 -1.31
C GLU A 23 0.37 1.21 -0.32
N ALA A 24 1.70 1.40 -0.27
CA ALA A 24 2.55 0.71 0.70
C ALA A 24 2.25 1.20 2.14
N HIS A 25 2.09 2.51 2.32
CA HIS A 25 1.67 3.09 3.61
C HIS A 25 0.25 2.64 4.02
N GLN A 26 -0.69 2.54 3.07
CA GLN A 26 -2.04 2.02 3.34
C GLN A 26 -2.03 0.53 3.73
N SER A 27 -1.20 -0.27 3.06
CA SER A 27 -1.06 -1.71 3.34
C SER A 27 -0.37 -1.95 4.68
N LEU A 28 0.65 -1.15 5.02
CA LEU A 28 1.25 -1.12 6.37
C LEU A 28 0.23 -0.77 7.43
N ALA A 29 -0.61 0.24 7.20
CA ALA A 29 -1.63 0.63 8.15
C ALA A 29 -2.63 -0.49 8.43
N GLN A 30 -3.11 -1.19 7.40
CA GLN A 30 -3.98 -2.35 7.57
C GLN A 30 -3.29 -3.50 8.30
N ALA A 31 -2.02 -3.78 7.95
CA ALA A 31 -1.26 -4.84 8.60
C ALA A 31 -1.00 -4.52 10.10
N TYR A 32 -0.73 -3.25 10.42
CA TYR A 32 -0.58 -2.80 11.80
C TYR A 32 -1.89 -2.84 12.58
N ASP A 33 -3.03 -2.45 11.98
CA ASP A 33 -4.34 -2.56 12.63
C ASP A 33 -4.68 -4.03 12.93
N ALA A 34 -4.43 -4.94 11.98
CA ALA A 34 -4.64 -6.37 12.17
C ALA A 34 -3.70 -7.02 13.20
N LEU A 35 -2.52 -6.42 13.44
CA LEU A 35 -1.60 -6.78 14.52
C LEU A 35 -1.96 -6.12 15.87
N GLY A 36 -3.01 -5.29 15.93
CA GLY A 36 -3.41 -4.54 17.11
C GLY A 36 -2.55 -3.30 17.40
N ARG A 37 -1.64 -2.94 16.48
CA ARG A 37 -0.72 -1.79 16.60
C ARG A 37 -1.34 -0.53 16.02
N LYS A 38 -2.45 -0.09 16.61
CA LYS A 38 -3.26 1.06 16.13
C LYS A 38 -2.46 2.35 15.96
N HIS A 39 -1.54 2.64 16.88
CA HIS A 39 -0.73 3.86 16.84
C HIS A 39 0.16 3.93 15.57
N GLU A 40 0.74 2.81 15.15
CA GLU A 40 1.52 2.77 13.90
C GLU A 40 0.60 2.84 12.69
N ALA A 41 -0.56 2.17 12.73
CA ALA A 41 -1.54 2.24 11.66
C ALA A 41 -2.04 3.66 11.38
N GLU A 42 -2.30 4.43 12.44
CA GLU A 42 -2.70 5.83 12.33
C GLU A 42 -1.59 6.71 11.76
N THR A 43 -0.33 6.47 12.16
CA THR A 43 0.84 7.18 11.64
C THR A 43 1.02 6.94 10.15
N GLU A 44 1.00 5.68 9.72
CA GLU A 44 1.13 5.29 8.31
C GLU A 44 -0.05 5.80 7.47
N SER A 45 -1.26 5.76 8.01
CA SER A 45 -2.45 6.32 7.34
C SER A 45 -2.35 7.84 7.17
N ALA A 46 -1.84 8.55 8.18
CA ALA A 46 -1.64 9.99 8.10
C ALA A 46 -0.56 10.35 7.07
N LEU A 47 0.52 9.57 6.98
CA LEU A 47 1.55 9.72 5.95
C LEU A 47 0.96 9.48 4.55
N ALA A 48 0.16 8.43 4.36
CA ALA A 48 -0.54 8.16 3.10
C ALA A 48 -1.48 9.31 2.71
N ALA A 49 -2.21 9.89 3.66
CA ALA A 49 -3.12 11.00 3.42
C ALA A 49 -2.40 12.34 3.15
N ALA A 50 -1.18 12.51 3.67
CA ALA A 50 -0.35 13.68 3.42
C ALA A 50 0.36 13.65 2.05
N LEU A 51 0.42 12.48 1.41
CA LEU A 51 1.01 12.32 0.09
C LEU A 51 0.00 12.70 -1.01
N PRO A 52 0.42 13.46 -2.04
CA PRO A 52 -0.49 13.88 -3.10
C PRO A 52 -0.92 12.67 -3.96
N PRO A 53 -2.24 12.48 -4.23
CA PRO A 53 -2.78 11.34 -4.96
C PRO A 53 -2.28 11.25 -6.43
N SER A 54 -1.69 12.33 -6.95
CA SER A 54 -1.15 12.44 -8.30
C SER A 54 0.33 12.08 -8.43
N SER A 55 0.84 11.14 -7.63
CA SER A 55 2.20 10.61 -7.83
C SER A 55 2.19 9.21 -8.47
N PRO A 56 1.75 9.02 -9.73
CA PRO A 56 1.90 7.73 -10.42
C PRO A 56 3.32 7.48 -10.94
N SER A 57 4.32 8.29 -10.53
CA SER A 57 5.50 8.47 -11.36
C SER A 57 6.53 7.35 -11.30
N ASP A 58 6.35 6.29 -10.52
CA ASP A 58 7.36 5.24 -10.50
C ASP A 58 6.83 3.89 -9.95
N ALA A 59 5.74 3.35 -10.50
CA ALA A 59 5.43 1.94 -10.26
C ALA A 59 6.43 1.08 -11.07
N PRO A 60 7.23 0.18 -10.47
CA PRO A 60 7.98 -0.79 -11.25
C PRO A 60 6.99 -1.62 -12.09
N PRO A 61 7.33 -1.98 -13.34
CA PRO A 61 6.38 -2.52 -14.32
C PRO A 61 5.61 -3.76 -13.82
N TYR A 62 6.16 -4.47 -12.82
CA TYR A 62 5.54 -5.65 -12.25
C TYR A 62 4.29 -5.38 -11.40
N LEU A 63 4.20 -4.23 -10.73
CA LEU A 63 3.04 -3.90 -9.87
C LEU A 63 1.90 -3.24 -10.64
N SER A 64 2.22 -2.47 -11.69
CA SER A 64 1.20 -1.90 -12.58
C SER A 64 0.34 -3.00 -13.22
N VAL A 65 0.95 -4.15 -13.55
CA VAL A 65 0.24 -5.33 -14.08
C VAL A 65 -0.70 -5.95 -13.04
N LEU A 66 -0.28 -6.04 -11.77
CA LEU A 66 -1.10 -6.60 -10.68
C LEU A 66 -2.26 -5.67 -10.30
N TYR A 67 -2.03 -4.36 -10.30
CA TYR A 67 -3.03 -3.35 -9.96
C TYR A 67 -4.07 -3.13 -11.07
N GLN A 68 -3.62 -3.07 -12.33
CA GLN A 68 -4.54 -3.00 -13.48
C GLN A 68 -5.43 -4.26 -13.57
N GLY A 69 -4.89 -5.44 -13.27
CA GLY A 69 -5.66 -6.69 -13.23
C GLY A 69 -6.75 -6.70 -12.15
N SER A 70 -6.53 -6.04 -11.02
CA SER A 70 -7.49 -6.02 -9.90
C SER A 70 -8.59 -4.96 -10.06
N LEU A 71 -8.30 -3.83 -10.74
CA LEU A 71 -9.27 -2.75 -10.96
C LEU A 71 -10.13 -2.90 -12.23
N LEU A 72 -9.71 -3.70 -13.22
CA LEU A 72 -10.45 -3.87 -14.49
C LEU A 72 -11.56 -4.93 -14.45
N THR A 73 -11.74 -5.68 -13.36
CA THR A 73 -12.85 -6.66 -13.25
C THR A 73 -14.18 -6.03 -12.81
N GLY A 74 -14.25 -4.70 -12.78
CA GLY A 74 -15.39 -3.95 -12.23
C GLY A 74 -16.03 -2.97 -13.20
N LYS A 75 -16.25 -3.34 -14.47
CA LYS A 75 -17.35 -2.90 -15.37
C LYS A 75 -16.94 -2.99 -16.85
N LEU A 76 -17.44 -4.00 -17.56
CA LEU A 76 -17.74 -3.87 -18.99
C LEU A 76 -19.20 -3.46 -19.13
N PRO A 77 -19.55 -2.23 -19.57
CA PRO A 77 -20.80 -2.03 -20.28
C PRO A 77 -20.66 -2.59 -21.71
N ARG A 78 -21.72 -3.28 -22.15
CA ARG A 78 -21.86 -3.95 -23.45
C ARG A 78 -21.84 -2.96 -24.61
#